data_AF-A0A397FMB5-F1
#
_entry.id   AF-A0A397FMB5-F1
#
_cell.length_a   1.000
_cell.length_b   1.000
_cell.length_c   1.000
_cell.angle_alpha   90.00
_cell.angle_beta   90.00
_cell.angle_gamma   90.00
#
_symmetry.space_group_name_H-M   'P 1'
#
loop_
_entity.id
_entity.type
_entity.pdbx_description
1 polymer ?
#
loop_
_entity_poly.entity_id
_entity_poly.type
_entity_poly.pdbx_seq_one_letter_code
_entity_poly.pdbx_strand_id
1 'polypeptide(L)' 'MAVPFRRKSSTRIKKGRGPKNWKFHQKSLARPLAKCANCKKIKIFHHICLHCSTYRIVNSKLAVK' A
#
# COMPACT_ATOMS: atom_id res chain seq x y z
N MET A 1 -0.28 -21.44 -33.92
CA MET A 1 -0.08 -20.97 -32.52
C MET A 1 1.41 -21.09 -32.19
N ALA A 2 2.04 -20.08 -31.60
CA ALA A 2 3.44 -20.17 -31.20
C ALA A 2 3.58 -21.02 -29.93
N VAL A 3 4.47 -22.02 -29.96
CA VAL A 3 4.70 -22.95 -28.85
C VAL A 3 6.17 -22.89 -28.43
N PRO A 4 6.51 -22.97 -27.12
CA PRO A 4 7.91 -22.93 -26.70
C PRO A 4 8.69 -24.12 -27.23
N PHE A 5 9.81 -23.86 -27.89
CA PHE A 5 10.71 -24.89 -28.41
C PHE A 5 11.36 -25.75 -27.30
N ARG A 6 11.56 -25.18 -26.11
CA ARG A 6 12.17 -25.87 -24.95
C ARG A 6 11.54 -25.44 -23.64
N ARG A 7 11.66 -26.31 -22.63
CA ARG A 7 11.33 -25.99 -21.24
C ARG A 7 12.26 -24.88 -20.71
N LYS A 8 11.69 -23.97 -19.91
CA LYS A 8 12.47 -22.90 -19.24
C LYS A 8 13.15 -23.48 -18.00
N SER A 9 14.40 -23.09 -17.75
CA SER A 9 15.12 -23.49 -16.53
C SER A 9 14.45 -22.95 -15.27
N SER A 10 14.68 -23.62 -14.14
CA SER A 10 14.14 -23.21 -12.82
C SER A 10 14.57 -21.79 -12.42
N THR A 11 15.80 -21.39 -12.76
CA THR A 11 16.33 -20.03 -12.54
C THR A 11 15.60 -18.99 -13.39
N ARG A 12 15.36 -19.28 -14.67
CA ARG A 12 14.62 -18.40 -15.59
C ARG A 12 13.15 -18.30 -15.22
N ILE A 13 12.57 -19.37 -14.67
CA ILE A 13 11.24 -19.32 -14.08
C ILE A 13 11.29 -18.36 -12.89
N LYS A 14 12.08 -18.62 -11.85
CA LYS A 14 12.11 -17.78 -10.62
C LYS A 14 12.37 -16.28 -10.88
N LYS A 15 13.22 -15.93 -11.85
CA LYS A 15 13.56 -14.54 -12.21
C LYS A 15 12.64 -13.92 -13.28
N GLY A 16 11.77 -14.70 -13.90
CA GLY A 16 10.98 -14.25 -15.05
C GLY A 16 9.70 -13.52 -14.63
N ARG A 17 9.38 -12.41 -15.32
CA ARG A 17 8.14 -11.60 -15.18
C ARG A 17 6.85 -12.31 -15.65
N GLY A 18 6.86 -13.64 -15.77
CA GLY A 18 5.67 -14.41 -16.16
C GLY A 18 4.62 -14.42 -15.04
N PRO A 19 3.36 -14.76 -15.34
CA PRO A 19 2.25 -14.70 -14.38
C PRO A 19 2.50 -15.52 -13.10
N LYS A 20 3.31 -16.59 -13.18
CA LYS A 20 3.68 -17.43 -12.02
C LYS A 20 4.69 -16.78 -11.05
N ASN A 21 5.48 -15.77 -11.46
CA ASN A 21 6.40 -15.03 -10.57
C ASN A 21 6.11 -13.53 -10.54
N TRP A 22 4.91 -13.14 -10.94
CA TRP A 22 4.32 -11.82 -10.71
C TRP A 22 4.44 -11.40 -9.23
N LYS A 23 4.37 -12.36 -8.29
CA LYS A 23 4.61 -12.16 -6.85
C LYS A 23 5.99 -11.61 -6.49
N PHE A 24 7.04 -11.87 -7.28
CA PHE A 24 8.38 -11.31 -7.02
C PHE A 24 8.43 -9.80 -7.31
N HIS A 25 7.63 -9.34 -8.28
CA HIS A 25 7.52 -7.93 -8.65
C HIS A 25 6.38 -7.21 -7.91
N GLN A 26 5.41 -7.96 -7.38
CA GLN A 26 4.39 -7.46 -6.45
C GLN A 26 4.81 -7.66 -4.99
N LYS A 27 5.93 -7.06 -4.57
CA LYS A 27 6.07 -6.81 -3.14
C LYS A 27 4.98 -5.82 -2.76
N SER A 28 3.99 -6.26 -2.00
CA SER A 28 2.93 -5.39 -1.49
C SER A 28 3.59 -4.28 -0.70
N LEU A 29 3.62 -3.07 -1.26
CA LEU A 29 4.08 -1.91 -0.52
C LEU A 29 3.05 -1.67 0.60
N ALA A 30 3.48 -1.85 1.84
CA ALA A 30 2.63 -1.55 2.98
C ALA A 30 2.17 -0.10 2.88
N ARG A 31 0.86 0.13 3.05
CA ARG A 31 0.34 1.50 3.01
C ARG A 31 0.94 2.29 4.18
N PRO A 32 1.39 3.54 3.98
CA PRO A 32 1.90 4.35 5.07
C PRO A 32 0.77 4.60 6.09
N LEU A 33 1.03 4.20 7.34
CA LEU A 33 0.13 4.40 8.48
C LEU A 33 0.68 5.49 9.39
N ALA A 34 -0.20 6.30 9.95
CA ALA A 34 0.12 7.34 10.92
C ALA A 34 -0.85 7.33 12.10
N LYS A 35 -0.46 7.90 13.22
CA LYS A 35 -1.36 8.12 14.36
C LYS A 35 -2.22 9.36 14.09
N CYS A 36 -3.53 9.25 14.30
CA CYS A 36 -4.43 10.38 14.32
C CYS A 36 -4.10 11.26 15.52
N ALA A 37 -3.92 12.55 15.31
CA ALA A 37 -3.50 13.42 16.40
C ALA A 37 -4.66 13.79 17.35
N ASN A 38 -5.93 13.65 16.93
CA ASN A 38 -7.10 13.83 17.81
C ASN A 38 -7.33 12.61 18.74
N CYS A 39 -7.51 11.41 18.16
CA CYS A 39 -7.91 10.22 18.92
C CYS A 39 -6.78 9.20 19.17
N LYS A 40 -5.54 9.49 18.75
CA LYS A 40 -4.33 8.64 18.85
C LYS A 40 -4.40 7.26 18.15
N LYS A 41 -5.53 6.90 17.54
CA LYS A 41 -5.74 5.67 16.76
C LYS A 41 -5.00 5.72 15.42
N ILE A 42 -4.73 4.55 14.85
CA ILE A 42 -4.04 4.41 13.56
C ILE A 42 -4.97 4.87 12.42
N LYS A 43 -4.41 5.58 11.45
CA LYS A 43 -5.08 5.98 10.22
C LYS A 43 -4.14 5.86 9.02
N ILE A 44 -4.72 5.81 7.83
CA ILE A 44 -3.94 5.86 6.59
C ILE A 44 -3.41 7.29 6.40
N PHE A 45 -2.16 7.40 5.98
CA PHE A 45 -1.53 8.70 5.73
C PHE A 45 -2.32 9.50 4.68
N HIS A 46 -2.51 10.80 4.90
CA HIS A 46 -3.37 11.68 4.09
C HIS A 46 -4.85 11.28 3.95
N HIS A 47 -5.38 10.43 4.83
CA HIS A 47 -6.82 10.17 4.92
C HIS A 47 -7.44 10.75 6.19
N ILE A 48 -8.76 10.96 6.12
CA ILE A 48 -9.62 11.25 7.27
C ILE A 48 -9.58 10.03 8.21
N CYS A 49 -9.48 10.27 9.52
CA CYS A 49 -9.51 9.20 10.50
C CYS A 49 -10.91 8.57 10.56
N LEU A 50 -11.00 7.25 10.37
CA LEU A 50 -12.28 6.51 10.44
C LEU A 50 -12.93 6.51 11.82
N HIS A 51 -12.19 6.84 12.87
CA HIS A 51 -12.69 6.76 14.25
C HIS A 51 -13.23 8.08 14.80
N CYS A 52 -12.75 9.21 14.29
CA CYS A 52 -13.15 10.54 14.79
C CYS A 52 -13.44 11.54 13.67
N SER A 53 -13.43 11.09 12.42
CA SER A 53 -13.72 11.89 11.22
C SER A 53 -12.84 13.13 11.04
N THR A 54 -11.68 13.22 11.71
CA THR A 54 -10.75 14.34 11.55
C THR A 54 -9.60 14.04 10.59
N TYR A 55 -9.25 15.01 9.74
CA TYR A 55 -8.14 14.92 8.78
C TYR A 55 -6.82 15.46 9.36
N ARG A 56 -6.79 16.73 9.75
CA ARG A 56 -5.70 17.38 10.50
C ARG A 56 -6.27 17.83 11.85
N ILE A 57 -5.44 17.90 12.89
CA ILE A 57 -5.77 18.83 13.97
C ILE A 57 -5.68 20.20 13.30
N VAL A 58 -6.82 20.74 12.89
CA VAL A 58 -6.96 22.19 12.90
C VAL A 58 -6.86 22.51 14.38
N ASN A 59 -5.83 23.24 14.81
CA ASN A 59 -5.85 23.84 16.14
C ASN A 59 -7.13 24.66 16.19
N SER A 60 -8.21 24.10 16.74
CA SER A 60 -9.53 24.71 16.81
C SER A 60 -9.60 25.85 17.83
N LYS A 61 -8.44 26.40 18.22
CA LYS A 61 -8.33 27.70 18.90
C LYS A 61 -8.56 28.90 17.95
N LEU A 62 -8.83 28.68 16.66
CA LEU A 62 -9.03 29.74 15.66
C LEU A 62 -10.31 29.58 14.81
N ALA A 63 -11.28 28.78 15.23
CA ALA A 63 -12.55 28.68 14.51
C ALA A 63 -13.73 28.96 15.46
N VAL A 64 -14.15 30.23 15.43
CA VAL A 64 -15.45 30.78 15.86
C VAL A 64 -15.55 31.19 17.33
N LYS A 65 -15.66 32.52 17.51
CA LYS A 65 -16.15 33.25 18.68
C LYS A 65 -17.62 32.93 18.93
#